data_AF-A0A7V8FL53-F1
#
_entry.id   AF-A0A7V8FL53-F1
#
_cell.length_a   1.000
_cell.length_b   1.000
_cell.length_c   1.000
_cell.angle_alpha   90.00
_cell.angle_beta   90.00
_cell.angle_gamma   90.00
#
_symmetry.space_group_name_H-M   'P 1'
#
loop_
_entity.id
_entity.type
_entity.pdbx_description
1 polymer ?
#
loop_
_entity_poly.entity_id
_entity_poly.type
_entity_poly.pdbx_seq_one_letter_code
_entity_poly.pdbx_strand_id
1 'polypeptide(L)'
;MTASADAFPSSSTPTPTPDPQAAGLVPLAWDAAEDLVVQVLQHAGALPESARAAAQALVLSEAQGLSSHGLARIPSYVGHLRSGRARGGAQPRIVHRRGAALLVDAQDGLAFGACALGMREAIAMAREQGVALLGVTNSHHAGVVVDHLRPAAAAGMVGLGFSNASACMPVTGGKRALFGTNPIAAIFPRQAGSQPADPLMIDLALSEVARGKLLTAAQRGEPIQLGWAVDKNGQPTTDPVAGLAGSMLPVGAATSPKGAMLALMVEVLTGALLGAHFSYEMDDLAPDLRTPI
;
A
#
# COMPACT_ATOMS: atom_id res chain seq x y z
N MET A 1 -27.52 -16.53 -38.27
CA MET A 1 -27.08 -15.26 -37.66
C MET A 1 -26.03 -15.61 -36.61
N THR A 2 -24.76 -15.60 -37.03
CA THR A 2 -23.59 -15.93 -36.22
C THR A 2 -22.97 -14.63 -35.71
N ALA A 3 -22.95 -14.42 -34.39
CA ALA A 3 -22.31 -13.28 -33.78
C ALA A 3 -20.79 -13.46 -33.79
N SER A 4 -20.09 -12.47 -34.35
CA SER A 4 -18.63 -12.31 -34.31
C SER A 4 -18.17 -12.18 -32.86
N ALA A 5 -17.18 -12.98 -32.47
CA ALA A 5 -16.43 -12.80 -31.24
C ALA A 5 -15.33 -11.76 -31.50
N ASP A 6 -15.58 -10.51 -31.13
CA ASP A 6 -14.54 -9.48 -31.17
C ASP A 6 -13.57 -9.69 -30.02
N ALA A 7 -12.34 -10.06 -30.39
CA ALA A 7 -11.22 -10.27 -29.51
C ALA A 7 -10.83 -8.97 -28.80
N PHE A 8 -10.66 -9.03 -27.48
CA PHE A 8 -9.98 -7.98 -26.72
C PHE A 8 -8.57 -7.78 -27.28
N PRO A 9 -8.11 -6.53 -27.53
CA PRO A 9 -6.77 -6.28 -28.03
C PRO A 9 -5.75 -6.66 -26.95
N SER A 10 -4.90 -7.64 -27.27
CA SER A 10 -3.81 -8.09 -26.41
C SER A 10 -2.58 -7.19 -26.53
N SER A 11 -1.95 -6.99 -25.37
CA SER A 11 -0.54 -6.66 -25.13
C SER A 11 0.00 -5.30 -25.62
N SER A 12 0.19 -4.39 -24.67
CA SER A 12 1.38 -3.53 -24.65
C SER A 12 2.60 -4.45 -24.56
N THR A 13 3.45 -4.46 -25.57
CA THR A 13 4.78 -5.07 -25.48
C THR A 13 5.53 -4.44 -24.30
N PRO A 14 6.11 -5.23 -23.38
CA PRO A 14 6.97 -4.66 -22.35
C PRO A 14 8.12 -3.94 -23.05
N THR A 15 8.31 -2.67 -22.71
CA THR A 15 9.45 -1.90 -23.19
C THR A 15 10.71 -2.64 -22.76
N PRO A 16 11.68 -2.91 -23.66
CA PRO A 16 12.90 -3.61 -23.28
C PRO A 16 13.56 -2.83 -22.14
N THR A 17 13.88 -3.52 -21.05
CA THR A 17 14.69 -2.98 -19.97
C THR A 17 16.02 -2.54 -20.60
N PRO A 18 16.43 -1.27 -20.47
CA PRO A 18 17.70 -0.82 -21.01
C PRO A 18 18.84 -1.64 -20.42
N ASP A 19 19.90 -1.84 -21.21
CA ASP A 19 21.13 -2.49 -20.74
C ASP A 19 21.59 -1.81 -19.43
N PRO A 20 21.66 -2.56 -18.31
CA PRO A 20 22.00 -1.99 -17.00
C PRO A 20 23.32 -1.21 -17.03
N GLN A 21 24.29 -1.65 -17.83
CA GLN A 21 25.59 -1.00 -17.92
C GLN A 21 25.55 0.31 -18.71
N ALA A 22 24.69 0.41 -19.73
CA ALA A 22 24.53 1.62 -20.53
C ALA A 22 23.80 2.75 -19.77
N ALA A 23 23.00 2.39 -18.76
CA ALA A 23 22.26 3.34 -17.94
C ALA A 23 22.97 3.71 -16.61
N GLY A 24 24.20 3.22 -16.37
CA GLY A 24 24.91 3.43 -15.11
C GLY A 24 24.24 2.74 -13.91
N LEU A 25 23.43 1.71 -14.15
CA LEU A 25 22.74 0.96 -13.11
C LEU A 25 23.70 -0.05 -12.47
N VAL A 26 23.68 -0.12 -11.14
CA VAL A 26 24.47 -1.07 -10.35
C VAL A 26 23.56 -2.22 -9.91
N PRO A 27 23.82 -3.47 -10.33
CA PRO A 27 23.05 -4.61 -9.84
C PRO A 27 23.40 -4.86 -8.37
N LEU A 28 22.37 -5.05 -7.55
CA LEU A 28 22.51 -5.43 -6.14
C LEU A 28 21.87 -6.79 -5.91
N ALA A 29 22.58 -7.66 -5.18
CA ALA A 29 21.98 -8.87 -4.62
C ALA A 29 20.89 -8.49 -3.60
N TRP A 30 19.88 -9.34 -3.44
CA TRP A 30 18.72 -9.05 -2.58
C TRP A 30 19.15 -8.79 -1.14
N ASP A 31 19.94 -9.68 -0.56
CA ASP A 31 20.45 -9.54 0.81
C ASP A 31 21.28 -8.26 0.98
N ALA A 32 22.09 -7.90 -0.03
CA ALA A 32 22.88 -6.68 0.00
C ALA A 32 22.00 -5.41 -0.07
N ALA A 33 20.92 -5.44 -0.86
CA ALA A 33 19.93 -4.37 -0.89
C ALA A 33 19.20 -4.26 0.45
N GLU A 34 18.78 -5.37 1.04
CA GLU A 34 18.13 -5.38 2.36
C GLU A 34 19.05 -4.82 3.43
N ASP A 35 20.31 -5.29 3.51
CA ASP A 35 21.27 -4.81 4.49
C ASP A 35 21.56 -3.30 4.35
N LEU A 36 21.66 -2.80 3.11
CA LEU A 36 21.80 -1.37 2.87
C LEU A 36 20.57 -0.59 3.38
N VAL A 37 19.35 -1.06 3.10
CA VAL A 37 18.13 -0.40 3.58
C VAL A 37 18.03 -0.46 5.10
N VAL A 38 18.39 -1.59 5.72
CA VAL A 38 18.44 -1.71 7.19
C VAL A 38 19.38 -0.68 7.78
N GLN A 39 20.60 -0.57 7.24
CA GLN A 39 21.56 0.42 7.71
C GLN A 39 20.97 1.83 7.59
N VAL A 40 20.41 2.20 6.43
CA VAL A 40 19.83 3.54 6.22
C VAL A 40 18.72 3.84 7.23
N LEU A 41 17.80 2.90 7.47
CA LEU A 41 16.69 3.10 8.42
C LEU A 41 17.16 3.13 9.88
N GLN A 42 18.16 2.33 10.25
CA GLN A 42 18.78 2.39 11.58
C GLN A 42 19.47 3.73 11.83
N HIS A 43 20.23 4.23 10.84
CA HIS A 43 20.84 5.56 10.91
C HIS A 43 19.78 6.68 11.00
N ALA A 44 18.57 6.44 10.52
CA ALA A 44 17.43 7.34 10.68
C ALA A 44 16.71 7.19 12.04
N GLY A 45 17.09 6.21 12.87
CA GLY A 45 16.60 6.03 14.24
C GLY A 45 15.67 4.82 14.44
N ALA A 46 15.44 3.97 13.43
CA ALA A 46 14.63 2.76 13.58
C ALA A 46 15.35 1.67 14.38
N LEU A 47 14.61 0.93 15.22
CA LEU A 47 15.11 -0.28 15.86
C LEU A 47 15.50 -1.35 14.82
N PRO A 48 16.49 -2.23 15.11
CA PRO A 48 16.96 -3.23 14.15
C PRO A 48 15.87 -4.12 13.55
N GLU A 49 14.96 -4.62 14.39
CA GLU A 49 13.81 -5.46 13.99
C GLU A 49 12.87 -4.71 13.03
N SER A 50 12.55 -3.45 13.35
CA SER A 50 11.66 -2.60 12.54
C SER A 50 12.29 -2.26 11.20
N ALA A 51 13.59 -1.91 11.20
CA ALA A 51 14.36 -1.64 10.01
C ALA A 51 14.44 -2.87 9.09
N ARG A 52 14.65 -4.07 9.67
CA ARG A 52 14.70 -5.34 8.92
C ARG A 52 13.36 -5.66 8.26
N ALA A 53 12.26 -5.57 9.01
CA ALA A 53 10.93 -5.83 8.47
C ALA A 53 10.57 -4.85 7.33
N ALA A 54 10.93 -3.57 7.48
CA ALA A 54 10.74 -2.58 6.42
C ALA A 54 11.63 -2.88 5.19
N ALA A 55 12.92 -3.17 5.40
CA ALA A 55 13.86 -3.46 4.31
C ALA A 55 13.39 -4.63 3.45
N GLN A 56 12.98 -5.74 4.08
CA GLN A 56 12.45 -6.91 3.40
C GLN A 56 11.24 -6.57 2.52
N ALA A 57 10.28 -5.80 3.05
CA ALA A 57 9.09 -5.42 2.30
C ALA A 57 9.40 -4.48 1.12
N LEU A 58 10.32 -3.52 1.29
CA LEU A 58 10.70 -2.58 0.24
C LEU A 58 11.50 -3.26 -0.88
N VAL A 59 12.45 -4.12 -0.53
CA VAL A 59 13.23 -4.88 -1.52
C VAL A 59 12.34 -5.88 -2.26
N LEU A 60 11.44 -6.57 -1.55
CA LEU A 60 10.45 -7.45 -2.17
C LEU A 60 9.53 -6.68 -3.13
N SER A 61 9.07 -5.48 -2.76
CA SER A 61 8.26 -4.63 -3.64
C SER A 61 9.04 -4.21 -4.90
N GLU A 62 10.32 -3.87 -4.76
CA GLU A 62 11.19 -3.53 -5.89
C GLU A 62 11.38 -4.73 -6.83
N ALA A 63 11.67 -5.92 -6.28
CA ALA A 63 11.86 -7.15 -7.04
C ALA A 63 10.61 -7.57 -7.83
N GLN A 64 9.42 -7.21 -7.36
CA GLN A 64 8.15 -7.44 -8.04
C GLN A 64 7.83 -6.38 -9.12
N GLY A 65 8.71 -5.38 -9.33
CA GLY A 65 8.45 -4.26 -10.24
C GLY A 65 7.46 -3.24 -9.70
N LEU A 66 7.14 -3.29 -8.40
CA LEU A 66 6.26 -2.35 -7.71
C LEU A 66 7.07 -1.20 -7.11
N SER A 67 7.97 -0.58 -7.88
CA SER A 67 8.93 0.43 -7.40
C SER A 67 8.27 1.62 -6.69
N SER A 68 7.01 1.92 -6.98
CA SER A 68 6.21 2.93 -6.25
C SER A 68 5.99 2.62 -4.77
N HIS A 69 6.24 1.39 -4.32
CA HIS A 69 6.22 0.93 -2.92
C HIS A 69 7.55 0.30 -2.51
N GLY A 70 8.55 0.28 -3.39
CA GLY A 70 9.89 -0.26 -3.15
C GLY A 70 10.90 0.79 -2.68
N LEU A 71 12.11 0.76 -3.24
CA LEU A 71 13.24 1.57 -2.78
C LEU A 71 12.99 3.08 -2.91
N ALA A 72 12.13 3.49 -3.84
CA ALA A 72 11.73 4.89 -4.00
C ALA A 72 11.05 5.49 -2.74
N ARG A 73 10.62 4.66 -1.79
CA ARG A 73 10.01 5.11 -0.51
C ARG A 73 10.99 5.33 0.63
N ILE A 74 12.24 4.91 0.49
CA ILE A 74 13.25 5.07 1.55
C ILE A 74 13.36 6.53 2.03
N PRO A 75 13.41 7.56 1.15
CA PRO A 75 13.47 8.94 1.61
C PRO A 75 12.28 9.38 2.46
N SER A 76 11.05 8.93 2.14
CA SER A 76 9.86 9.19 2.97
C SER A 76 10.00 8.57 4.35
N TYR A 77 10.41 7.29 4.44
CA TYR A 77 10.59 6.61 5.72
C TYR A 77 11.69 7.25 6.58
N VAL A 78 12.83 7.59 5.97
CA VAL A 78 13.92 8.30 6.65
C VAL A 78 13.44 9.66 7.17
N GLY A 79 12.74 10.43 6.33
CA GLY A 79 12.20 11.73 6.72
C GLY A 79 11.26 11.62 7.91
N HIS A 80 10.35 10.64 7.91
CA HIS A 80 9.39 10.42 8.99
C HIS A 80 10.04 9.94 10.30
N LEU A 81 11.07 9.10 10.21
CA LEU A 81 11.83 8.67 11.38
C LEU A 81 12.60 9.83 12.00
N ARG A 82 13.28 10.63 11.17
CA ARG A 82 14.06 11.80 11.62
C ARG A 82 13.20 12.91 12.21
N SER A 83 12.00 13.14 11.66
CA SER A 83 11.07 14.14 12.18
C SER A 83 10.29 13.67 13.42
N GLY A 84 10.40 12.39 13.80
CA GLY A 84 9.63 11.79 14.88
C GLY A 84 8.17 11.50 14.52
N ARG A 85 7.76 11.75 13.27
CA ARG A 85 6.43 11.39 12.77
C ARG A 85 6.22 9.88 12.86
N ALA A 86 7.22 9.09 12.45
CA ALA A 86 7.32 7.68 12.78
C ALA A 86 8.27 7.50 13.97
N ARG A 87 7.81 6.84 15.03
CA ARG A 87 8.63 6.57 16.22
C ARG A 87 9.59 5.43 15.93
N GLY A 88 10.87 5.75 15.70
CA GLY A 88 11.90 4.75 15.41
C GLY A 88 12.13 3.73 16.53
N GLY A 89 11.95 4.15 17.78
CA GLY A 89 12.01 3.30 18.98
C GLY A 89 10.74 2.47 19.27
N ALA A 90 9.72 2.54 18.40
CA ALA A 90 8.46 1.85 18.62
C ALA A 90 8.62 0.32 18.56
N GLN A 91 8.01 -0.36 19.53
CA GLN A 91 7.88 -1.81 19.54
C GLN A 91 6.40 -2.17 19.49
N PRO A 92 5.94 -2.88 18.45
CA PRO A 92 4.55 -3.25 18.32
C PRO A 92 4.15 -4.21 19.44
N ARG A 93 2.92 -4.06 19.94
CA ARG A 93 2.40 -4.87 21.05
C ARG A 93 0.95 -5.26 20.81
N ILE A 94 0.58 -6.43 21.29
CA ILE A 94 -0.81 -6.87 21.32
C ILE A 94 -1.50 -6.14 22.47
N VAL A 95 -2.53 -5.35 22.18
CA VAL A 95 -3.27 -4.57 23.19
C VAL A 95 -4.63 -5.18 23.52
N HIS A 96 -5.22 -5.94 22.59
CA HIS A 96 -6.44 -6.70 22.84
C HIS A 96 -6.40 -8.06 22.15
N ARG A 97 -6.91 -9.08 22.84
CA ARG A 97 -7.10 -10.43 22.32
C ARG A 97 -8.37 -11.02 22.93
N ARG A 98 -9.33 -11.42 22.09
CA ARG A 98 -10.57 -12.06 22.54
C ARG A 98 -11.14 -12.96 21.44
N GLY A 99 -11.25 -14.25 21.74
CA GLY A 99 -11.73 -15.24 20.76
C GLY A 99 -10.90 -15.18 19.48
N ALA A 100 -11.58 -15.02 18.35
CA ALA A 100 -10.96 -14.88 17.03
C ALA A 100 -10.46 -13.45 16.72
N ALA A 101 -10.57 -12.46 17.62
CA ALA A 101 -10.16 -11.08 17.36
C ALA A 101 -8.87 -10.68 18.09
N LEU A 102 -8.01 -9.94 17.39
CA LEU A 102 -6.70 -9.47 17.84
C LEU A 102 -6.48 -8.02 17.41
N LEU A 103 -5.99 -7.16 18.31
CA LEU A 103 -5.55 -5.79 17.98
C LEU A 103 -4.08 -5.61 18.37
N VAL A 104 -3.28 -5.21 17.38
CA VAL A 104 -1.88 -4.82 17.54
C VAL A 104 -1.76 -3.31 17.45
N ASP A 105 -1.09 -2.72 18.43
CA ASP A 105 -0.73 -1.31 18.47
C ASP A 105 0.71 -1.17 18.00
N ALA A 106 0.92 -0.47 16.89
CA ALA A 106 2.25 -0.26 16.30
C ALA A 106 3.03 0.88 16.97
N GLN A 107 2.45 1.55 17.98
CA GLN A 107 3.13 2.56 18.80
C GLN A 107 3.71 3.74 17.98
N ASP A 108 2.97 4.17 16.96
CA ASP A 108 3.33 5.16 15.94
C ASP A 108 4.60 4.81 15.16
N GLY A 109 4.98 3.53 15.15
CA GLY A 109 6.11 3.02 14.39
C GLY A 109 5.79 2.75 12.92
N LEU A 110 6.79 2.22 12.22
CA LEU A 110 6.59 1.62 10.89
C LEU A 110 5.67 0.39 11.01
N ALA A 111 4.75 0.21 10.06
CA ALA A 111 3.73 -0.83 10.14
C ALA A 111 4.28 -2.27 10.03
N PHE A 112 5.38 -2.49 9.32
CA PHE A 112 5.85 -3.82 8.93
C PHE A 112 6.02 -4.80 10.09
N GLY A 113 6.65 -4.35 11.19
CA GLY A 113 6.81 -5.19 12.38
C GLY A 113 5.49 -5.52 13.08
N ALA A 114 4.55 -4.57 13.10
CA ALA A 114 3.22 -4.77 13.68
C ALA A 114 2.38 -5.76 12.86
N CYS A 115 2.43 -5.64 11.53
CA CYS A 115 1.79 -6.58 10.61
C CYS A 115 2.39 -7.99 10.77
N ALA A 116 3.72 -8.12 10.80
CA ALA A 116 4.38 -9.41 10.99
C ALA A 116 4.02 -10.08 12.33
N LEU A 117 4.01 -9.31 13.43
CA LEU A 117 3.56 -9.77 14.75
C LEU A 117 2.10 -10.23 14.69
N GLY A 118 1.21 -9.38 14.18
CA GLY A 118 -0.22 -9.66 14.10
C GLY A 118 -0.53 -10.89 13.25
N MET A 119 0.10 -11.04 12.08
CA MET A 119 -0.14 -12.16 11.17
C MET A 119 0.28 -13.48 11.76
N ARG A 120 1.43 -13.55 12.45
CA ARG A 120 1.85 -14.76 13.17
C ARG A 120 0.80 -15.21 14.18
N GLU A 121 0.31 -14.29 15.00
CA GLU A 121 -0.68 -14.59 16.04
C GLU A 121 -2.06 -14.91 15.44
N ALA A 122 -2.48 -14.19 14.40
CA ALA A 122 -3.72 -14.43 13.69
C ALA A 122 -3.76 -15.80 13.02
N ILE A 123 -2.64 -16.26 12.43
CA ILE A 123 -2.53 -17.61 11.87
C ILE A 123 -2.67 -18.67 12.98
N ALA A 124 -1.99 -18.48 14.11
CA ALA A 124 -2.12 -19.40 15.24
C ALA A 124 -3.57 -19.47 15.75
N MET A 125 -4.22 -18.32 15.91
CA MET A 125 -5.63 -18.24 16.31
C MET A 125 -6.57 -18.86 15.27
N ALA A 126 -6.35 -18.64 13.98
CA ALA A 126 -7.19 -19.19 12.92
C ALA A 126 -7.11 -20.73 12.85
N ARG A 127 -5.98 -21.34 13.22
CA ARG A 127 -5.89 -22.81 13.34
C ARG A 127 -6.82 -23.37 14.41
N GLU A 128 -6.99 -22.63 15.52
CA GLU A 128 -7.81 -23.06 16.64
C GLU A 128 -9.29 -22.70 16.46
N GLN A 129 -9.57 -21.52 15.89
CA GLN A 129 -10.90 -20.92 15.84
C GLN A 129 -11.56 -20.99 14.45
N GLY A 130 -10.84 -21.45 13.43
CA GLY A 130 -11.27 -21.48 12.04
C GLY A 130 -11.15 -20.14 11.30
N VAL A 131 -11.12 -19.01 12.03
CA VAL A 131 -10.91 -17.66 11.50
C VAL A 131 -10.19 -16.79 12.52
N ALA A 132 -9.50 -15.75 12.04
CA ALA A 132 -9.00 -14.67 12.87
C ALA A 132 -9.25 -13.32 12.22
N LEU A 133 -9.59 -12.32 13.03
CA LEU A 133 -9.66 -10.90 12.67
C LEU A 133 -8.48 -10.19 13.32
N LEU A 134 -7.58 -9.65 12.51
CA LEU A 134 -6.43 -8.86 12.93
C LEU A 134 -6.67 -7.38 12.62
N GLY A 135 -6.58 -6.54 13.65
CA GLY A 135 -6.42 -5.10 13.52
C GLY A 135 -4.99 -4.67 13.81
N VAL A 136 -4.49 -3.69 13.06
CA VAL A 136 -3.25 -2.96 13.36
C VAL A 136 -3.59 -1.47 13.44
N THR A 137 -3.26 -0.82 14.56
CA THR A 137 -3.53 0.60 14.80
C THR A 137 -2.26 1.36 15.18
N ASN A 138 -2.32 2.71 15.20
CA ASN A 138 -1.20 3.62 15.46
C ASN A 138 0.03 3.26 14.61
N SER A 139 -0.18 3.02 13.32
CA SER A 139 0.85 2.56 12.38
C SER A 139 1.06 3.56 11.26
N HIS A 140 2.16 3.40 10.53
CA HIS A 140 2.48 4.16 9.33
C HIS A 140 2.19 3.38 8.04
N HIS A 141 2.59 3.92 6.88
CA HIS A 141 2.43 3.29 5.59
C HIS A 141 2.92 1.83 5.55
N ALA A 142 2.02 0.93 5.14
CA ALA A 142 2.23 -0.52 5.15
C ALA A 142 2.86 -1.09 3.86
N GLY A 143 3.17 -0.27 2.84
CA GLY A 143 3.70 -0.81 1.58
C GLY A 143 2.64 -1.60 0.79
N VAL A 144 3.04 -2.70 0.18
CA VAL A 144 2.16 -3.60 -0.58
C VAL A 144 1.31 -4.43 0.38
N VAL A 145 -0.02 -4.29 0.32
CA VAL A 145 -0.91 -4.84 1.35
C VAL A 145 -0.98 -6.36 1.27
N VAL A 146 -1.04 -6.92 0.06
CA VAL A 146 -1.14 -8.37 -0.13
C VAL A 146 0.09 -9.13 0.37
N ASP A 147 1.26 -8.48 0.40
CA ASP A 147 2.51 -9.12 0.83
C ASP A 147 2.48 -9.46 2.32
N HIS A 148 1.78 -8.69 3.15
CA HIS A 148 1.53 -9.03 4.56
C HIS A 148 0.71 -10.30 4.73
N LEU A 149 -0.08 -10.69 3.72
CA LEU A 149 -0.93 -11.88 3.77
C LEU A 149 -0.20 -13.16 3.32
N ARG A 150 1.01 -13.06 2.73
CA ARG A 150 1.79 -14.23 2.30
C ARG A 150 1.97 -15.30 3.37
N PRO A 151 2.23 -14.98 4.66
CA PRO A 151 2.31 -15.99 5.71
C PRO A 151 1.02 -16.80 5.88
N ALA A 152 -0.16 -16.21 5.63
CA ALA A 152 -1.43 -16.93 5.69
C ALA A 152 -1.53 -17.97 4.57
N ALA A 153 -1.19 -17.59 3.34
CA ALA A 153 -1.16 -18.52 2.22
C ALA A 153 -0.13 -19.64 2.42
N ALA A 154 1.05 -19.33 2.96
CA ALA A 154 2.06 -20.32 3.32
C ALA A 154 1.55 -21.30 4.41
N ALA A 155 0.64 -20.85 5.27
CA ALA A 155 -0.05 -21.69 6.25
C ALA A 155 -1.28 -22.42 5.69
N GLY A 156 -1.54 -22.35 4.38
CA GLY A 156 -2.71 -22.98 3.74
C GLY A 156 -4.02 -22.24 4.00
N MET A 157 -3.97 -20.95 4.35
CA MET A 157 -5.13 -20.13 4.70
C MET A 157 -5.40 -19.07 3.64
N VAL A 158 -6.68 -18.72 3.49
CA VAL A 158 -7.12 -17.54 2.73
C VAL A 158 -6.98 -16.30 3.60
N GLY A 159 -6.56 -15.18 3.01
CA GLY A 159 -6.46 -13.90 3.70
C GLY A 159 -7.15 -12.78 2.94
N LEU A 160 -7.78 -11.86 3.68
CA LEU A 160 -8.28 -10.59 3.17
C LEU A 160 -7.58 -9.46 3.94
N GLY A 161 -7.17 -8.41 3.24
CA GLY A 161 -6.44 -7.28 3.80
C GLY A 161 -7.04 -5.96 3.37
N PHE A 162 -7.01 -5.00 4.30
CA PHE A 162 -7.54 -3.65 4.11
C PHE A 162 -6.58 -2.66 4.76
N SER A 163 -6.35 -1.52 4.11
CA SER A 163 -5.62 -0.40 4.69
C SER A 163 -6.26 0.90 4.22
N ASN A 164 -6.36 1.91 5.07
CA ASN A 164 -6.60 3.28 4.63
C ASN A 164 -5.27 4.04 4.44
N ALA A 165 -5.34 5.21 3.82
CA ALA A 165 -4.19 6.08 3.53
C ALA A 165 -4.57 7.55 3.65
N SER A 166 -3.65 8.52 3.57
CA SER A 166 -4.03 9.95 3.61
C SER A 166 -5.08 10.33 2.55
N ALA A 167 -6.03 11.19 2.92
CA ALA A 167 -7.15 11.54 2.07
C ALA A 167 -6.72 12.08 0.70
N CYS A 168 -7.21 11.44 -0.37
CA CYS A 168 -6.98 11.85 -1.75
C CYS A 168 -8.20 11.67 -2.66
N MET A 169 -9.26 11.01 -2.19
CA MET A 169 -10.48 10.74 -2.96
C MET A 169 -11.74 11.31 -2.31
N PRO A 170 -12.70 11.85 -3.08
CA PRO A 170 -13.95 12.33 -2.54
C PRO A 170 -14.97 11.20 -2.35
N VAL A 171 -16.01 11.49 -1.57
CA VAL A 171 -17.28 10.74 -1.62
C VAL A 171 -17.93 10.89 -3.00
N THR A 172 -18.82 9.97 -3.37
CA THR A 172 -19.61 10.11 -4.61
C THR A 172 -20.34 11.45 -4.65
N GLY A 173 -20.18 12.19 -5.75
CA GLY A 173 -20.77 13.53 -5.94
C GLY A 173 -20.07 14.65 -5.17
N GLY A 174 -19.05 14.34 -4.37
CA GLY A 174 -18.21 15.31 -3.67
C GLY A 174 -16.99 15.75 -4.48
N LYS A 175 -16.32 16.79 -3.99
CA LYS A 175 -15.06 17.33 -4.55
C LYS A 175 -13.90 17.42 -3.57
N ARG A 176 -14.18 17.23 -2.28
CA ARG A 176 -13.18 17.28 -1.21
C ARG A 176 -12.68 15.87 -0.93
N ALA A 177 -11.37 15.70 -0.89
CA ALA A 177 -10.75 14.46 -0.45
C ALA A 177 -11.18 14.11 0.99
N LEU A 178 -11.69 12.90 1.17
CA LEU A 178 -12.12 12.34 2.45
C LEU A 178 -11.54 10.93 2.66
N PHE A 179 -11.48 10.12 1.60
CA PHE A 179 -10.93 8.77 1.62
C PHE A 179 -9.50 8.75 1.11
N GLY A 180 -8.67 7.85 1.63
CA GLY A 180 -7.40 7.51 1.00
C GLY A 180 -7.59 6.66 -0.26
N THR A 181 -6.50 6.18 -0.85
CA THR A 181 -6.55 5.18 -1.94
C THR A 181 -7.12 3.83 -1.49
N ASN A 182 -7.18 3.60 -0.17
CA ASN A 182 -7.92 2.56 0.53
C ASN A 182 -7.87 1.18 -0.13
N PRO A 183 -6.67 0.58 -0.29
CA PRO A 183 -6.54 -0.70 -0.96
C PRO A 183 -7.30 -1.85 -0.31
N ILE A 184 -7.76 -2.76 -1.16
CA ILE A 184 -8.28 -4.09 -0.79
C ILE A 184 -7.34 -5.13 -1.37
N ALA A 185 -6.93 -6.07 -0.52
CA ALA A 185 -6.08 -7.19 -0.89
C ALA A 185 -6.73 -8.52 -0.54
N ALA A 186 -6.39 -9.55 -1.32
CA ALA A 186 -6.77 -10.93 -1.01
C ALA A 186 -5.67 -11.89 -1.45
N ILE A 187 -5.51 -12.97 -0.69
CA ILE A 187 -4.57 -14.05 -1.03
C ILE A 187 -5.26 -15.40 -0.90
N PHE A 188 -5.05 -16.26 -1.90
CA PHE A 188 -5.60 -17.60 -1.95
C PHE A 188 -4.47 -18.61 -2.20
N PRO A 189 -4.24 -19.57 -1.29
CA PRO A 189 -3.21 -20.58 -1.47
C PRO A 189 -3.56 -21.49 -2.66
N ARG A 190 -2.53 -21.96 -3.37
CA ARG A 190 -2.67 -22.88 -4.50
C ARG A 190 -1.75 -24.09 -4.34
N GLN A 191 -2.13 -25.21 -4.94
CA GLN A 191 -1.32 -26.42 -5.04
C GLN A 191 -1.05 -26.74 -6.51
N ALA A 192 0.16 -27.22 -6.81
CA ALA A 192 0.53 -27.84 -8.07
C ALA A 192 0.86 -29.32 -7.80
N GLY A 193 -0.14 -30.18 -7.92
CA GLY A 193 -0.04 -31.56 -7.44
C GLY A 193 0.12 -31.61 -5.93
N SER A 194 1.13 -32.31 -5.43
CA SER A 194 1.45 -32.38 -3.99
C SER A 194 2.34 -31.25 -3.48
N GLN A 195 2.73 -30.30 -4.34
CA GLN A 195 3.63 -29.21 -3.98
C GLN A 195 2.87 -27.88 -3.84
N PRO A 196 3.27 -27.01 -2.91
CA PRO A 196 2.79 -25.62 -2.88
C PRO A 196 3.11 -24.90 -4.19
N ALA A 197 2.16 -24.10 -4.68
CA ALA A 197 2.36 -23.22 -5.83
C ALA A 197 2.21 -21.75 -5.38
N ASP A 198 2.68 -20.83 -6.22
CA ASP A 198 2.51 -19.39 -5.96
C ASP A 198 1.02 -19.08 -5.71
N PRO A 199 0.67 -18.36 -4.64
CA PRO A 199 -0.72 -18.07 -4.34
C PRO A 199 -1.34 -17.17 -5.43
N LEU A 200 -2.67 -17.25 -5.57
CA LEU A 200 -3.40 -16.20 -6.28
C LEU A 200 -3.44 -14.96 -5.38
N MET A 201 -2.93 -13.85 -5.89
CA MET A 201 -2.80 -12.60 -5.17
C MET A 201 -3.64 -11.51 -5.87
N ILE A 202 -4.39 -10.76 -5.07
CA ILE A 202 -5.16 -9.59 -5.50
C ILE A 202 -4.70 -8.44 -4.61
N ASP A 203 -4.29 -7.33 -5.21
CA ASP A 203 -3.98 -6.07 -4.51
C ASP A 203 -4.37 -4.91 -5.41
N LEU A 204 -5.33 -4.10 -4.95
CA LEU A 204 -5.84 -2.98 -5.74
C LEU A 204 -6.19 -1.80 -4.85
N ALA A 205 -5.69 -0.62 -5.24
CA ALA A 205 -6.22 0.65 -4.76
C ALA A 205 -7.63 0.86 -5.31
N LEU A 206 -8.47 1.55 -4.53
CA LEU A 206 -9.82 1.93 -4.93
C LEU A 206 -9.88 3.30 -5.61
N SER A 207 -8.72 3.91 -5.89
CA SER A 207 -8.57 5.03 -6.80
C SER A 207 -8.50 4.57 -8.24
N GLU A 208 -9.11 5.33 -9.16
CA GLU A 208 -9.09 5.08 -10.61
C GLU A 208 -7.66 4.92 -11.15
N VAL A 209 -6.70 5.63 -10.54
CA VAL A 209 -5.30 5.57 -10.88
C VAL A 209 -4.43 5.71 -9.64
N ALA A 210 -3.20 5.18 -9.67
CA ALA A 210 -2.23 5.41 -8.60
C ALA A 210 -1.78 6.89 -8.56
N ARG A 211 -1.68 7.46 -7.35
CA ARG A 211 -1.21 8.86 -7.14
C ARG A 211 0.17 9.13 -7.75
N GLY A 212 1.03 8.13 -7.75
CA GLY A 212 2.36 8.20 -8.38
C GLY A 212 2.30 8.53 -9.88
N LYS A 213 1.28 8.07 -10.61
CA LYS A 213 1.12 8.38 -12.04
C LYS A 213 0.79 9.87 -12.26
N LEU A 214 0.01 10.49 -11.38
CA LEU A 214 -0.23 11.94 -11.42
C LEU A 214 1.06 12.72 -11.14
N LEU A 215 1.85 12.29 -10.15
CA LEU A 215 3.15 12.90 -9.84
C LEU A 215 4.12 12.81 -11.02
N THR A 216 4.24 11.63 -11.64
CA THR A 216 5.09 11.45 -12.83
C THR A 216 4.62 12.31 -14.00
N ALA A 217 3.31 12.36 -14.26
CA ALA A 217 2.75 13.22 -15.31
C ALA A 217 3.05 14.70 -15.06
N ALA A 218 2.89 15.18 -13.81
CA ALA A 218 3.24 16.54 -13.42
C ALA A 218 4.73 16.85 -13.63
N GLN A 219 5.62 15.93 -13.25
CA GLN A 219 7.07 16.08 -13.44
C GLN A 219 7.46 16.14 -14.91
N ARG A 220 6.74 15.43 -15.79
CA ARG A 220 6.98 15.40 -17.23
C ARG A 220 6.25 16.49 -18.01
N GLY A 221 5.34 17.23 -17.36
CA GLY A 221 4.45 18.17 -18.04
C GLY A 221 3.47 17.50 -19.01
N GLU A 222 3.12 16.23 -18.76
CA GLU A 222 2.23 15.44 -19.61
C GLU A 222 0.78 15.48 -19.07
N PRO A 223 -0.24 15.51 -19.93
CA PRO A 223 -1.63 15.46 -19.47
C PRO A 223 -2.00 14.10 -18.89
N ILE A 224 -2.91 14.09 -17.91
CA ILE A 224 -3.56 12.87 -17.39
C ILE A 224 -4.86 12.58 -18.14
N GLN A 225 -5.32 11.33 -18.06
CA GLN A 225 -6.60 10.95 -18.65
C GLN A 225 -7.77 11.60 -17.91
N LEU A 226 -8.78 12.02 -18.66
CA LEU A 226 -10.03 12.51 -18.09
C LEU A 226 -10.68 11.40 -17.24
N GLY A 227 -11.18 11.76 -16.07
CA GLY A 227 -11.78 10.81 -15.13
C GLY A 227 -10.80 10.27 -14.08
N TRP A 228 -9.51 10.63 -14.14
CA TRP A 228 -8.55 10.29 -13.08
C TRP A 228 -8.66 11.23 -11.87
N ALA A 229 -8.96 12.51 -12.09
CA ALA A 229 -8.99 13.52 -11.05
C ALA A 229 -9.93 14.68 -11.38
N VAL A 230 -10.26 15.44 -10.34
CA VAL A 230 -10.93 16.74 -10.39
C VAL A 230 -10.02 17.81 -9.79
N ASP A 231 -10.15 19.06 -10.24
CA ASP A 231 -9.45 20.20 -9.67
C ASP A 231 -10.02 20.59 -8.28
N LYS A 232 -9.45 21.63 -7.66
CA LYS A 232 -9.92 22.19 -6.37
C LYS A 232 -11.39 22.64 -6.37
N ASN A 233 -11.95 22.93 -7.54
CA ASN A 233 -13.33 23.35 -7.70
C ASN A 233 -14.29 22.16 -7.93
N GLY A 234 -13.75 20.96 -8.13
CA GLY A 234 -14.49 19.75 -8.46
C GLY A 234 -14.73 19.55 -9.95
N GLN A 235 -14.04 20.29 -10.82
CA GLN A 235 -14.16 20.14 -12.27
C GLN A 235 -13.22 19.04 -12.78
N PRO A 236 -13.68 18.12 -13.65
CA PRO A 236 -12.82 17.14 -14.30
C PRO A 236 -11.62 17.81 -14.99
N THR A 237 -10.43 17.26 -14.82
CA THR A 237 -9.20 17.86 -15.36
C THR A 237 -8.29 16.84 -16.01
N THR A 238 -7.55 17.29 -17.03
CA THR A 238 -6.41 16.58 -17.64
C THR A 238 -5.07 17.18 -17.21
N ASP A 239 -5.08 18.26 -16.40
CA ASP A 239 -3.88 18.84 -15.81
C ASP A 239 -3.49 18.07 -14.53
N PRO A 240 -2.33 17.40 -14.50
CA PRO A 240 -1.89 16.65 -13.33
C PRO A 240 -1.66 17.52 -12.10
N VAL A 241 -1.21 18.78 -12.25
CA VAL A 241 -0.96 19.69 -11.12
C VAL A 241 -2.28 20.12 -10.51
N ALA A 242 -3.27 20.47 -11.34
CA ALA A 242 -4.62 20.76 -10.88
C ALA A 242 -5.28 19.55 -10.19
N GLY A 243 -5.08 18.34 -10.74
CA GLY A 243 -5.59 17.11 -10.15
C GLY A 243 -4.94 16.76 -8.80
N LEU A 244 -3.63 16.96 -8.66
CA LEU A 244 -2.90 16.77 -7.39
C LEU A 244 -3.32 17.79 -6.32
N ALA A 245 -3.68 19.01 -6.72
CA ALA A 245 -4.21 20.03 -5.82
C ALA A 245 -5.72 19.87 -5.51
N GLY A 246 -6.41 19.03 -6.29
CA GLY A 246 -7.81 18.69 -6.12
C GLY A 246 -7.99 17.33 -5.46
N SER A 247 -8.73 16.44 -6.12
CA SER A 247 -8.91 15.06 -5.65
C SER A 247 -8.81 14.05 -6.78
N MET A 248 -8.21 12.90 -6.50
CA MET A 248 -8.27 11.73 -7.35
C MET A 248 -9.65 11.09 -7.27
N LEU A 249 -10.10 10.47 -8.35
CA LEU A 249 -11.42 9.84 -8.38
C LEU A 249 -11.35 8.37 -7.95
N PRO A 250 -12.38 7.85 -7.23
CA PRO A 250 -12.53 6.43 -6.97
C PRO A 250 -12.73 5.63 -8.26
N VAL A 251 -12.40 4.35 -8.21
CA VAL A 251 -12.57 3.44 -9.35
C VAL A 251 -14.03 3.40 -9.81
N GLY A 252 -14.24 3.61 -11.10
CA GLY A 252 -15.56 3.64 -11.73
C GLY A 252 -16.37 4.90 -11.42
N ALA A 253 -15.78 5.96 -10.84
CA ALA A 253 -16.51 7.18 -10.45
C ALA A 253 -17.27 7.86 -11.60
N ALA A 254 -16.83 7.67 -12.84
CA ALA A 254 -17.52 8.18 -14.01
C ALA A 254 -18.90 7.54 -14.25
N THR A 255 -19.12 6.32 -13.76
CA THR A 255 -20.31 5.52 -14.08
C THR A 255 -21.01 4.91 -12.87
N SER A 256 -20.35 4.87 -11.71
CA SER A 256 -20.87 4.14 -10.55
C SER A 256 -20.28 4.63 -9.22
N PRO A 257 -21.07 4.65 -8.12
CA PRO A 257 -20.55 4.92 -6.78
C PRO A 257 -19.78 3.74 -6.16
N LYS A 258 -19.72 2.57 -6.82
CA LYS A 258 -19.21 1.33 -6.24
C LYS A 258 -17.79 1.44 -5.67
N GLY A 259 -16.86 2.07 -6.38
CA GLY A 259 -15.50 2.28 -5.88
C GLY A 259 -15.46 3.12 -4.61
N ALA A 260 -16.25 4.20 -4.55
CA ALA A 260 -16.36 5.05 -3.37
C ALA A 260 -16.98 4.31 -2.18
N MET A 261 -17.99 3.45 -2.42
CA MET A 261 -18.62 2.65 -1.36
C MET A 261 -17.68 1.57 -0.81
N LEU A 262 -16.85 0.96 -1.67
CA LEU A 262 -15.78 0.07 -1.21
C LEU A 262 -14.75 0.84 -0.39
N ALA A 263 -14.38 2.07 -0.79
CA ALA A 263 -13.42 2.88 -0.06
C ALA A 263 -13.95 3.28 1.33
N LEU A 264 -15.25 3.59 1.42
CA LEU A 264 -15.93 3.82 2.69
C LEU A 264 -15.94 2.56 3.58
N MET A 265 -16.16 1.37 3.02
CA MET A 265 -16.08 0.13 3.78
C MET A 265 -14.68 -0.04 4.39
N VAL A 266 -13.63 0.25 3.61
CA VAL A 266 -12.24 0.23 4.12
C VAL A 266 -12.04 1.25 5.23
N GLU A 267 -12.52 2.50 5.11
CA GLU A 267 -12.45 3.50 6.18
C GLU A 267 -13.08 3.01 7.48
N VAL A 268 -14.29 2.44 7.41
CA VAL A 268 -15.01 2.01 8.60
C VAL A 268 -14.30 0.81 9.25
N LEU A 269 -13.75 -0.11 8.45
CA LEU A 269 -13.02 -1.27 8.97
C LEU A 269 -11.65 -0.93 9.55
N THR A 270 -10.95 0.07 8.99
CA THR A 270 -9.56 0.38 9.38
C THR A 270 -9.46 1.55 10.35
N GLY A 271 -10.35 2.54 10.24
CA GLY A 271 -10.47 3.65 11.18
C GLY A 271 -11.42 3.33 12.33
N ALA A 272 -12.73 3.39 12.06
CA ALA A 272 -13.77 3.33 13.09
C ALA A 272 -13.71 2.06 13.96
N LEU A 273 -13.60 0.88 13.33
CA LEU A 273 -13.58 -0.40 14.03
C LEU A 273 -12.33 -0.59 14.89
N LEU A 274 -11.16 -0.12 14.41
CA LEU A 274 -9.89 -0.28 15.12
C LEU A 274 -9.62 0.85 16.11
N GLY A 275 -10.41 1.92 16.08
CA GLY A 275 -10.11 3.17 16.78
C GLY A 275 -8.86 3.86 16.24
N ALA A 276 -8.56 3.69 14.94
CA ALA A 276 -7.48 4.39 14.26
C ALA A 276 -7.99 5.66 13.58
N HIS A 277 -7.07 6.50 13.11
CA HIS A 277 -7.41 7.70 12.34
C HIS A 277 -8.14 7.31 11.05
N PHE A 278 -9.12 8.11 10.66
CA PHE A 278 -9.65 8.12 9.30
C PHE A 278 -8.66 8.81 8.35
N SER A 279 -8.78 8.55 7.06
CA SER A 279 -7.91 9.15 6.05
C SER A 279 -7.81 10.67 6.07
N TYR A 280 -8.89 11.38 6.44
CA TYR A 280 -8.89 12.85 6.52
C TYR A 280 -8.22 13.40 7.78
N GLU A 281 -7.86 12.54 8.74
CA GLU A 281 -7.13 12.85 9.96
C GLU A 281 -5.64 12.47 9.85
N MET A 282 -5.21 12.01 8.68
CA MET A 282 -3.84 11.59 8.39
C MET A 282 -3.12 12.60 7.51
N ASP A 283 -1.86 12.84 7.83
CA ASP A 283 -0.94 13.57 6.96
C ASP A 283 -0.46 12.70 5.77
N ASP A 284 -0.03 13.32 4.65
CA ASP A 284 0.47 12.62 3.45
C ASP A 284 1.81 11.90 3.70
N LEU A 285 2.08 10.77 3.06
CA LEU A 285 3.37 10.05 3.12
C LEU A 285 4.53 10.84 2.49
N ALA A 286 4.23 11.81 1.63
CA ALA A 286 5.26 12.63 1.01
C ALA A 286 6.16 13.29 2.08
N PRO A 287 7.49 13.29 1.87
CA PRO A 287 8.40 13.92 2.83
C PRO A 287 8.09 15.41 2.92
N ASP A 288 8.11 15.97 4.13
CA ASP A 288 8.02 17.42 4.29
C ASP A 288 9.30 18.04 3.72
N LEU A 289 9.19 18.61 2.51
CA LEU A 289 10.30 19.24 1.78
C LEU A 289 10.93 20.42 2.53
N ARG A 290 10.40 20.78 3.71
CA ARG A 290 10.93 21.83 4.59
C ARG A 290 12.05 21.36 5.51
N THR A 291 12.29 20.05 5.64
CA THR A 291 13.40 19.53 6.45
C THR A 291 14.55 19.15 5.52
N PRO A 292 15.71 19.82 5.55
CA PRO A 292 16.85 19.45 4.73
C PRO A 292 17.32 18.02 5.04
N ILE A 293 17.71 17.28 3.99
CA ILE A 293 18.24 15.91 4.06
C ILE A 293 19.62 15.89 4.73
#